data_AF-A0A7V0JI04-F1
#
_entry.id   AF-A0A7V0JI04-F1
#
_cell.length_a   1.000
_cell.length_b   1.000
_cell.length_c   1.000
_cell.angle_alpha   90.00
_cell.angle_beta   90.00
_cell.angle_gamma   90.00
#
_symmetry.space_group_name_H-M   'P 1'
#
loop_
_entity.id
_entity.type
_entity.pdbx_description
1 polymer ?
#
loop_
_entity_poly.entity_id
_entity_poly.type
_entity_poly.pdbx_seq_one_letter_code
_entity_poly.pdbx_strand_id
1 'polypeptide(L)'
;YVRFDTRVDSIDRWLEHRAIEIGADVVFCHHPHVLRGFEVYQDKLIAHSFGNFAFDQNYWETYLTMILYCKATLDGLEDFSFRPVYIDDYVPTPATGELAESIMRKLAALSKELDTEVAFDSATGEGRIAVGSQLVFETNREVSRTITFKEEGDYWVSEPVRIQDPGFLSAIVSLSGMPSGADIDASLGREILLMGGFEYEGGWLWNLNSDDEFLETMYPHSGTYCLGVRRSDGQFYAYTNLEDRIPTEQENRYTLDGYMAGSNCANAKFGVAFYNYRTSGGSSEQSFVTPMGGDFPWTRSYLNVSSPENGWYANVLCYNSAPQSGTGTAYFDDLALIEWTDGWTPITTGFTAIPYPNESTYLQIRCDREVTSADLVYRMTERVIQ
;
A
#
# COMPACT_ATOMS: atom_id res chain seq x y z
N TYR A 1 14.75 -14.62 -8.75
CA TYR A 1 13.83 -13.50 -8.49
C TYR A 1 13.00 -13.29 -9.74
N VAL A 2 11.67 -13.37 -9.61
CA VAL A 2 10.73 -12.98 -10.69
C VAL A 2 9.81 -11.95 -10.07
N ARG A 3 9.76 -10.74 -10.63
CA ARG A 3 8.88 -9.62 -10.29
C ARG A 3 8.36 -9.03 -11.59
N PHE A 4 7.08 -8.70 -11.63
CA PHE A 4 6.49 -8.06 -12.82
C PHE A 4 6.94 -6.60 -12.89
N ASP A 5 7.55 -6.21 -14.01
CA ASP A 5 7.99 -4.82 -14.22
C ASP A 5 6.82 -3.95 -14.69
N THR A 6 6.50 -2.93 -13.89
CA THR A 6 5.47 -1.93 -14.18
C THR A 6 5.95 -0.82 -15.11
N ARG A 7 7.27 -0.72 -15.36
CA ARG A 7 7.81 0.25 -16.31
C ARG A 7 7.53 -0.18 -17.75
N VAL A 8 7.28 0.81 -18.59
CA VAL A 8 7.08 0.62 -20.03
C VAL A 8 8.45 0.48 -20.69
N ASP A 9 8.66 -0.60 -21.44
CA ASP A 9 9.91 -0.80 -22.18
C ASP A 9 10.00 0.19 -23.35
N SER A 10 11.22 0.62 -23.67
CA SER A 10 11.46 1.57 -24.77
C SER A 10 10.98 1.09 -26.15
N ILE A 11 11.01 -0.22 -26.41
CA ILE A 11 10.56 -0.82 -27.67
C ILE A 11 9.03 -0.85 -27.72
N ASP A 12 8.38 -1.24 -26.62
CA ASP A 12 6.91 -1.20 -26.50
C ASP A 12 6.42 0.23 -26.73
N ARG A 13 7.02 1.21 -26.02
CA ARG A 13 6.70 2.63 -26.14
C ARG A 13 6.89 3.17 -27.55
N TRP A 14 7.96 2.76 -28.23
CA TRP A 14 8.19 3.14 -29.63
C TRP A 14 7.11 2.60 -30.58
N LEU A 15 6.69 1.34 -30.40
CA LEU A 15 5.62 0.75 -31.22
C LEU A 15 4.28 1.45 -31.00
N GLU A 16 3.96 1.79 -29.75
CA GLU A 16 2.73 2.49 -29.37
C GLU A 16 2.71 3.92 -29.93
N HIS A 17 3.82 4.65 -29.82
CA HIS A 17 3.98 5.97 -30.47
C HIS A 17 3.80 5.86 -31.98
N ARG A 18 4.40 4.83 -32.59
CA ARG A 18 4.27 4.61 -34.03
C ARG A 18 2.84 4.36 -34.47
N ALA A 19 2.03 3.69 -33.65
CA ALA A 19 0.61 3.49 -33.92
C ALA A 19 -0.17 4.81 -33.94
N ILE A 20 0.10 5.72 -33.00
CA ILE A 20 -0.46 7.08 -32.99
C ILE A 20 -0.04 7.85 -34.25
N GLU A 21 1.24 7.84 -34.60
CA GLU A 21 1.78 8.55 -35.78
C GLU A 21 1.16 8.11 -37.11
N ILE A 22 0.71 6.85 -37.22
CA ILE A 22 0.07 6.33 -38.45
C ILE A 22 -1.46 6.44 -38.42
N GLY A 23 -2.04 7.07 -37.38
CA GLY A 23 -3.44 7.50 -37.35
C GLY A 23 -4.32 6.79 -36.33
N ALA A 24 -3.77 6.11 -35.31
CA ALA A 24 -4.58 5.61 -34.21
C ALA A 24 -5.05 6.77 -33.30
N ASP A 25 -6.34 6.79 -32.95
CA ASP A 25 -6.91 7.74 -32.00
C ASP A 25 -6.66 7.36 -30.52
N VAL A 26 -6.36 6.09 -30.28
CA VAL A 26 -6.02 5.55 -28.97
C VAL A 26 -5.20 4.29 -29.16
N VAL A 27 -4.34 3.96 -28.20
CA VAL A 27 -3.69 2.66 -28.13
C VAL A 27 -4.04 2.00 -26.80
N PHE A 28 -4.65 0.81 -26.89
CA PHE A 28 -4.92 -0.03 -25.73
C PHE A 28 -3.99 -1.23 -25.75
N CYS A 29 -3.07 -1.27 -24.79
CA CYS A 29 -2.13 -2.35 -24.64
C CYS A 29 -2.54 -3.31 -23.52
N HIS A 30 -2.11 -4.54 -23.67
CA HIS A 30 -2.31 -5.62 -22.71
C HIS A 30 -1.15 -6.59 -22.88
N HIS A 31 -0.83 -7.34 -21.82
CA HIS A 31 0.05 -8.52 -21.75
C HIS A 31 0.89 -8.59 -20.46
N PRO A 32 1.38 -7.49 -19.84
CA PRO A 32 2.31 -7.62 -18.71
C PRO A 32 1.65 -8.08 -17.41
N HIS A 33 0.35 -8.43 -17.43
CA HIS A 33 -0.47 -8.92 -16.31
C HIS A 33 -0.63 -7.97 -15.11
N VAL A 34 0.12 -6.88 -15.07
CA VAL A 34 0.06 -5.85 -14.04
C VAL A 34 -0.37 -4.51 -14.62
N LEU A 35 -0.86 -3.62 -13.77
CA LEU A 35 -1.14 -2.24 -14.15
C LEU A 35 0.15 -1.53 -14.61
N ARG A 36 0.01 -0.76 -15.70
CA ARG A 36 0.99 0.23 -16.14
C ARG A 36 0.31 1.58 -16.29
N GLY A 37 1.10 2.65 -16.29
CA GLY A 37 0.58 4.02 -16.38
C GLY A 37 -0.12 4.31 -17.70
N PHE A 38 -0.72 5.50 -17.76
CA PHE A 38 -1.24 6.12 -18.97
C PHE A 38 -0.20 7.08 -19.53
N GLU A 39 -0.13 7.17 -20.86
CA GLU A 39 0.65 8.16 -21.58
C GLU A 39 -0.25 8.95 -22.52
N VAL A 40 -0.07 10.28 -22.57
CA VAL A 40 -0.65 11.12 -23.61
C VAL A 40 0.44 11.53 -24.59
N TYR A 41 0.33 11.03 -25.81
CA TYR A 41 1.26 11.30 -26.89
C TYR A 41 0.51 11.91 -28.07
N GLN A 42 0.91 13.12 -28.49
CA GLN A 42 0.23 13.90 -29.54
C GLN A 42 -1.29 14.05 -29.29
N ASP A 43 -1.66 14.39 -28.05
CA ASP A 43 -3.06 14.56 -27.59
C ASP A 43 -3.92 13.29 -27.71
N LYS A 44 -3.31 12.11 -27.84
CA LYS A 44 -3.99 10.81 -27.89
C LYS A 44 -3.54 9.94 -26.72
N LEU A 45 -4.49 9.17 -26.17
CA LEU A 45 -4.22 8.29 -25.04
C LEU A 45 -3.53 6.99 -25.49
N ILE A 46 -2.53 6.58 -24.73
CA ILE A 46 -1.92 5.26 -24.73
C ILE A 46 -2.13 4.68 -23.32
N ALA A 47 -2.87 3.58 -23.21
CA ALA A 47 -3.02 2.83 -21.97
C ALA A 47 -2.12 1.59 -22.04
N HIS A 48 -0.99 1.60 -21.33
CA HIS A 48 0.06 0.60 -21.51
C HIS A 48 -0.29 -0.79 -20.96
N SER A 49 -1.15 -0.89 -19.94
CA SER A 49 -1.70 -2.15 -19.45
C SER A 49 -2.81 -1.94 -18.43
N PHE A 50 -3.83 -2.78 -18.49
CA PHE A 50 -4.97 -2.81 -17.56
C PHE A 50 -4.79 -3.80 -16.40
N GLY A 51 -3.69 -4.57 -16.37
CA GLY A 51 -3.58 -5.75 -15.51
C GLY A 51 -4.44 -6.90 -16.03
N ASN A 52 -4.73 -7.90 -15.20
CA ASN A 52 -5.63 -8.98 -15.53
C ASN A 52 -7.08 -8.59 -15.24
N PHE A 53 -8.06 -8.97 -16.09
CA PHE A 53 -9.49 -8.73 -15.77
C PHE A 53 -10.31 -10.01 -15.58
N ALA A 54 -9.93 -11.14 -16.16
CA ALA A 54 -10.59 -12.43 -15.97
C ALA A 54 -9.59 -13.55 -16.30
N PHE A 55 -8.50 -13.60 -15.53
CA PHE A 55 -7.33 -14.44 -15.81
C PHE A 55 -6.84 -15.18 -14.56
N ASP A 56 -6.14 -16.28 -14.78
CA ASP A 56 -5.64 -17.23 -13.79
C ASP A 56 -4.16 -17.01 -13.49
N GLN A 57 -3.84 -16.13 -12.53
CA GLN A 57 -2.49 -16.05 -11.95
C GLN A 57 -2.56 -15.85 -10.45
N ASN A 58 -1.71 -16.58 -9.72
CA ASN A 58 -1.63 -16.51 -8.27
C ASN A 58 -0.35 -15.76 -7.89
N TYR A 59 -0.29 -14.49 -8.31
CA TYR A 59 0.86 -13.63 -8.08
C TYR A 59 0.37 -12.28 -7.57
N TRP A 60 0.93 -11.84 -6.44
CA TRP A 60 0.50 -10.65 -5.71
C TRP A 60 0.29 -9.41 -6.58
N GLU A 61 1.22 -9.14 -7.50
CA GLU A 61 1.18 -7.93 -8.34
C GLU A 61 0.07 -7.97 -9.40
N THR A 62 -0.43 -9.16 -9.72
CA THR A 62 -1.33 -9.43 -10.87
C THR A 62 -2.81 -9.32 -10.51
N TYR A 63 -3.12 -9.09 -9.23
CA TYR A 63 -4.47 -8.94 -8.74
C TYR A 63 -5.06 -7.55 -8.96
N LEU A 64 -4.21 -6.53 -9.10
CA LEU A 64 -4.65 -5.16 -9.35
C LEU A 64 -5.06 -4.99 -10.81
N THR A 65 -6.25 -4.43 -11.04
CA THR A 65 -6.77 -4.13 -12.37
C THR A 65 -7.65 -2.87 -12.35
N MET A 66 -8.25 -2.54 -13.49
CA MET A 66 -9.15 -1.41 -13.64
C MET A 66 -10.02 -1.57 -14.89
N ILE A 67 -11.13 -0.84 -14.90
CA ILE A 67 -11.98 -0.65 -16.09
C ILE A 67 -11.75 0.77 -16.59
N LEU A 68 -11.29 0.91 -17.82
CA LEU A 68 -11.19 2.19 -18.52
C LEU A 68 -12.49 2.48 -19.28
N TYR A 69 -12.99 3.70 -19.12
CA TYR A 69 -14.12 4.27 -19.83
C TYR A 69 -13.60 5.33 -20.79
N CYS A 70 -14.15 5.34 -22.00
CA CYS A 70 -13.90 6.36 -22.99
C CYS A 70 -15.21 6.72 -23.69
N LYS A 71 -15.34 7.99 -24.07
CA LYS A 71 -16.48 8.48 -24.84
C LYS A 71 -16.12 8.49 -26.32
N ALA A 72 -16.91 7.77 -27.11
CA ALA A 72 -16.78 7.78 -28.56
C ALA A 72 -17.66 8.87 -29.20
N THR A 73 -17.04 9.69 -30.06
CA THR A 73 -17.69 10.70 -30.89
C THR A 73 -17.41 10.44 -32.36
N LEU A 74 -17.98 11.25 -33.26
CA LEU A 74 -17.65 11.19 -34.69
C LEU A 74 -16.24 11.68 -34.99
N ASP A 75 -15.63 12.45 -34.07
CA ASP A 75 -14.33 13.08 -34.23
C ASP A 75 -13.20 12.27 -33.53
N GLY A 76 -13.55 11.21 -32.80
CA GLY A 76 -12.59 10.31 -32.14
C GLY A 76 -13.05 9.83 -30.76
N LEU A 77 -12.07 9.41 -29.95
CA LEU A 77 -12.28 9.08 -28.53
C LEU A 77 -11.83 10.26 -27.66
N GLU A 78 -12.65 10.60 -26.68
CA GLU A 78 -12.41 11.66 -25.70
C GLU A 78 -12.91 11.23 -24.31
N ASP A 79 -12.71 12.08 -23.30
CA ASP A 79 -13.19 11.91 -21.92
C ASP A 79 -12.86 10.51 -21.34
N PHE A 80 -11.60 10.38 -20.92
CA PHE A 80 -11.08 9.13 -20.38
C PHE A 80 -11.15 9.12 -18.85
N SER A 81 -11.89 8.16 -18.32
CA SER A 81 -11.97 7.89 -16.88
C SER A 81 -11.74 6.41 -16.59
N PHE A 82 -11.39 6.06 -15.37
CA PHE A 82 -11.20 4.66 -14.99
C PHE A 82 -11.73 4.39 -13.58
N ARG A 83 -12.04 3.13 -13.31
CA ARG A 83 -12.41 2.65 -11.99
C ARG A 83 -11.51 1.48 -11.57
N PRO A 84 -10.96 1.50 -10.34
CA PRO A 84 -10.10 0.44 -9.86
C PRO A 84 -10.93 -0.83 -9.64
N VAL A 85 -10.33 -1.96 -9.97
CA VAL A 85 -10.92 -3.30 -9.79
C VAL A 85 -9.84 -4.18 -9.20
N TYR A 86 -10.27 -5.18 -8.43
CA TYR A 86 -9.41 -6.14 -7.80
C TYR A 86 -9.86 -7.56 -8.19
N ILE A 87 -8.92 -8.46 -8.49
CA ILE A 87 -9.24 -9.88 -8.70
C ILE A 87 -9.17 -10.59 -7.35
N ASP A 88 -10.33 -10.98 -6.85
CA ASP A 88 -10.51 -11.74 -5.62
C ASP A 88 -10.92 -13.17 -5.98
N ASP A 89 -10.04 -14.15 -5.75
CA ASP A 89 -10.27 -15.56 -6.13
C ASP A 89 -10.79 -15.75 -7.57
N TYR A 90 -10.10 -15.13 -8.53
CA TYR A 90 -10.46 -15.13 -9.96
C TYR A 90 -11.77 -14.41 -10.29
N VAL A 91 -12.40 -13.73 -9.33
CA VAL A 91 -13.59 -12.91 -9.51
C VAL A 91 -13.21 -11.43 -9.52
N PRO A 92 -13.49 -10.70 -10.61
CA PRO A 92 -13.28 -9.26 -10.65
C PRO A 92 -14.30 -8.56 -9.76
N THR A 93 -13.79 -7.89 -8.73
CA THR A 93 -14.57 -7.19 -7.72
C THR A 93 -14.22 -5.71 -7.79
N PRO A 94 -15.20 -4.79 -7.85
CA PRO A 94 -14.92 -3.35 -7.75
C PRO A 94 -14.11 -3.08 -6.48
N ALA A 95 -12.96 -2.42 -6.62
CA ALA A 95 -12.20 -2.00 -5.46
C ALA A 95 -12.85 -0.76 -4.84
N THR A 96 -12.86 -0.67 -3.51
CA THR A 96 -13.42 0.44 -2.74
C THR A 96 -12.44 0.89 -1.65
N GLY A 97 -12.81 1.92 -0.89
CA GLY A 97 -12.04 2.40 0.26
C GLY A 97 -10.53 2.58 -0.01
N GLU A 98 -9.72 2.04 0.91
CA GLU A 98 -8.26 2.16 0.86
C GLU A 98 -7.65 1.40 -0.32
N LEU A 99 -8.21 0.25 -0.71
CA LEU A 99 -7.71 -0.53 -1.85
C LEU A 99 -7.90 0.24 -3.16
N ALA A 100 -9.08 0.82 -3.40
CA ALA A 100 -9.33 1.69 -4.54
C ALA A 100 -8.33 2.83 -4.60
N GLU A 101 -8.14 3.52 -3.47
CA GLU A 101 -7.23 4.65 -3.38
C GLU A 101 -5.77 4.24 -3.67
N SER A 102 -5.32 3.09 -3.16
CA SER A 102 -3.98 2.55 -3.45
C SER A 102 -3.76 2.31 -4.95
N ILE A 103 -4.75 1.73 -5.63
CA ILE A 103 -4.70 1.45 -7.08
C ILE A 103 -4.67 2.76 -7.88
N MET A 104 -5.51 3.72 -7.50
CA MET A 104 -5.58 5.03 -8.17
C MET A 104 -4.29 5.83 -7.97
N ARG A 105 -3.69 5.81 -6.77
CA ARG A 105 -2.38 6.43 -6.50
C ARG A 105 -1.28 5.81 -7.34
N LYS A 106 -1.25 4.48 -7.42
CA LYS A 106 -0.32 3.73 -8.28
C LYS A 106 -0.42 4.12 -9.74
N LEU A 107 -1.64 4.15 -10.29
CA LEU A 107 -1.85 4.56 -11.67
C LEU A 107 -1.45 6.01 -11.92
N ALA A 108 -1.72 6.92 -10.97
CA ALA A 108 -1.31 8.31 -11.08
C ALA A 108 0.22 8.47 -11.05
N ALA A 109 0.91 7.77 -10.16
CA ALA A 109 2.37 7.78 -10.08
C ALA A 109 3.02 7.21 -11.35
N LEU A 110 2.56 6.05 -11.83
CA LEU A 110 3.06 5.44 -13.06
C LEU A 110 2.80 6.32 -14.31
N SER A 111 1.68 7.03 -14.34
CA SER A 111 1.37 7.96 -15.44
C SER A 111 2.22 9.23 -15.36
N LYS A 112 2.58 9.66 -14.14
CA LYS A 112 3.48 10.82 -13.95
C LYS A 112 4.87 10.57 -14.52
N GLU A 113 5.37 9.34 -14.42
CA GLU A 113 6.64 8.93 -15.06
C GLU A 113 6.60 9.00 -16.60
N LEU A 114 5.39 9.03 -17.16
CA LEU A 114 5.11 9.14 -18.60
C LEU A 114 4.60 10.55 -18.97
N ASP A 115 4.90 11.54 -18.14
CA ASP A 115 4.52 12.95 -18.32
C ASP A 115 3.00 13.18 -18.47
N THR A 116 2.19 12.31 -17.86
CA THR A 116 0.73 12.34 -17.99
C THR A 116 0.06 12.59 -16.64
N GLU A 117 -0.86 13.55 -16.64
CA GLU A 117 -1.56 13.95 -15.42
C GLU A 117 -2.83 13.10 -15.22
N VAL A 118 -2.91 12.47 -14.06
CA VAL A 118 -4.05 11.68 -13.61
C VAL A 118 -4.53 12.24 -12.28
N ALA A 119 -5.84 12.40 -12.17
CA ALA A 119 -6.51 12.80 -10.95
C ALA A 119 -7.55 11.75 -10.58
N PHE A 120 -7.94 11.70 -9.31
CA PHE A 120 -9.04 10.83 -8.89
C PHE A 120 -9.83 11.50 -7.77
N ASP A 121 -11.08 11.09 -7.67
CA ASP A 121 -11.97 11.49 -6.59
C ASP A 121 -12.25 10.26 -5.71
N SER A 122 -11.66 10.26 -4.51
CA SER A 122 -11.85 9.18 -3.53
C SER A 122 -13.32 8.99 -3.14
N ALA A 123 -14.18 10.03 -3.27
CA ALA A 123 -15.60 9.91 -2.93
C ALA A 123 -16.41 9.14 -3.98
N THR A 124 -16.01 9.22 -5.26
CA THR A 124 -16.70 8.52 -6.37
C THR A 124 -15.99 7.25 -6.81
N GLY A 125 -14.73 7.05 -6.41
CA GLY A 125 -13.90 5.92 -6.85
C GLY A 125 -13.58 5.98 -8.34
N GLU A 126 -13.59 7.17 -8.94
CA GLU A 126 -13.33 7.40 -10.35
C GLU A 126 -12.04 8.21 -10.54
N GLY A 127 -11.14 7.69 -11.37
CA GLY A 127 -9.98 8.39 -11.88
C GLY A 127 -10.25 9.04 -13.23
N ARG A 128 -9.59 10.15 -13.53
CA ARG A 128 -9.63 10.88 -14.80
C ARG A 128 -8.22 11.07 -15.34
N ILE A 129 -8.08 11.04 -16.65
CA ILE A 129 -6.80 11.22 -17.35
C ILE A 129 -6.89 12.52 -18.15
N ALA A 130 -5.93 13.41 -17.96
CA ALA A 130 -5.92 14.70 -18.65
C ALA A 130 -5.42 14.50 -20.08
N VAL A 131 -6.27 14.79 -21.07
CA VAL A 131 -5.93 14.68 -22.49
C VAL A 131 -6.20 16.01 -23.21
N GLY A 132 -5.30 16.40 -24.11
CA GLY A 132 -5.44 17.62 -24.90
C GLY A 132 -5.44 18.89 -24.06
N SER A 133 -6.46 19.72 -24.19
CA SER A 133 -6.54 21.03 -23.52
C SER A 133 -7.21 21.01 -22.14
N GLN A 134 -7.42 19.84 -21.55
CA GLN A 134 -8.06 19.72 -20.24
C GLN A 134 -7.20 20.40 -19.15
N LEU A 135 -7.88 21.08 -18.23
CA LEU A 135 -7.21 21.82 -17.16
C LEU A 135 -7.09 20.94 -15.91
N VAL A 136 -5.91 20.97 -15.30
CA VAL A 136 -5.66 20.35 -13.99
C VAL A 136 -5.70 21.45 -12.94
N PHE A 137 -6.66 21.35 -12.03
CA PHE A 137 -6.78 22.22 -10.87
C PHE A 137 -6.21 21.53 -9.65
N GLU A 138 -5.46 22.28 -8.83
CA GLU A 138 -4.86 21.76 -7.61
C GLU A 138 -5.43 22.49 -6.39
N THR A 139 -5.78 21.72 -5.37
CA THR A 139 -6.16 22.26 -4.06
C THR A 139 -5.20 21.71 -3.01
N ASN A 140 -4.65 22.61 -2.19
CA ASN A 140 -3.71 22.25 -1.15
C ASN A 140 -4.37 22.29 0.22
N ARG A 141 -4.06 21.29 1.04
CA ARG A 141 -4.49 21.21 2.43
C ARG A 141 -3.31 20.83 3.31
N GLU A 142 -3.11 21.58 4.39
CA GLU A 142 -2.09 21.25 5.38
C GLU A 142 -2.74 20.48 6.54
N VAL A 143 -2.08 19.41 6.97
CA VAL A 143 -2.54 18.51 8.02
C VAL A 143 -1.49 18.50 9.12
N SER A 144 -1.93 18.66 10.37
CA SER A 144 -1.07 18.66 11.55
C SER A 144 -1.27 17.37 12.34
N ARG A 145 -0.17 16.72 12.74
CA ARG A 145 -0.15 15.54 13.60
C ARG A 145 0.97 15.63 14.63
N THR A 146 0.66 15.28 15.87
CA THR A 146 1.70 15.00 16.86
C THR A 146 2.20 13.59 16.63
N ILE A 147 3.51 13.43 16.50
CA ILE A 147 4.19 12.15 16.25
C ILE A 147 5.12 11.84 17.41
N THR A 148 5.25 10.56 17.75
CA THR A 148 6.11 10.08 18.84
C THR A 148 7.37 9.42 18.31
N PHE A 149 8.44 9.49 19.11
CA PHE A 149 9.76 8.98 18.76
C PHE A 149 10.25 7.94 19.79
N LYS A 150 11.06 6.99 19.32
CA LYS A 150 11.77 6.00 20.14
C LYS A 150 13.23 5.93 19.74
N GLU A 151 14.09 5.61 20.68
CA GLU A 151 15.51 5.38 20.43
C GLU A 151 15.69 4.09 19.60
N GLU A 152 16.38 4.21 18.47
CA GLU A 152 16.74 3.11 17.57
C GLU A 152 18.18 3.29 17.09
N GLY A 153 19.12 2.58 17.72
CA GLY A 153 20.54 2.72 17.45
C GLY A 153 21.04 4.11 17.85
N ASP A 154 21.67 4.82 16.90
CA ASP A 154 22.20 6.17 17.12
C ASP A 154 21.17 7.29 16.87
N TYR A 155 19.92 6.94 16.56
CA TYR A 155 18.86 7.89 16.20
C TYR A 155 17.62 7.75 17.07
N TRP A 156 16.82 8.81 17.09
CA TRP A 156 15.43 8.79 17.56
C TRP A 156 14.53 8.76 16.33
N VAL A 157 13.77 7.68 16.17
CA VAL A 157 12.96 7.40 14.99
C VAL A 157 11.48 7.51 15.35
N SER A 158 10.72 8.19 14.51
CA SER A 158 9.28 8.34 14.72
C SER A 158 8.56 7.01 14.49
N GLU A 159 7.39 6.86 15.08
CA GLU A 159 6.41 5.90 14.59
C GLU A 159 6.15 6.10 13.07
N PRO A 160 5.77 5.04 12.33
CA PRO A 160 5.33 5.21 10.94
C PRO A 160 4.07 6.08 10.93
N VAL A 161 4.15 7.22 10.25
CA VAL A 161 3.05 8.18 10.16
C VAL A 161 2.22 7.83 8.94
N ARG A 162 1.03 7.26 9.18
CA ARG A 162 0.07 6.92 8.12
C ARG A 162 -0.58 8.18 7.55
N ILE A 163 -0.64 8.29 6.21
CA ILE A 163 -1.21 9.38 5.44
C ILE A 163 -2.47 8.87 4.70
N GLN A 164 -3.63 9.01 5.33
CA GLN A 164 -4.96 8.63 4.78
C GLN A 164 -5.77 9.85 4.28
N ASP A 165 -5.10 10.98 4.19
CA ASP A 165 -5.70 12.24 3.86
C ASP A 165 -5.96 12.35 2.34
N PRO A 166 -7.12 12.85 1.89
CA PRO A 166 -7.38 13.07 0.46
C PRO A 166 -6.26 13.82 -0.26
N GLY A 167 -5.96 13.38 -1.48
CA GLY A 167 -4.90 13.93 -2.33
C GLY A 167 -3.53 13.29 -2.12
N PHE A 168 -2.49 13.81 -2.76
CA PHE A 168 -1.14 13.27 -2.70
C PHE A 168 -0.29 14.03 -1.68
N LEU A 169 0.55 13.30 -0.93
CA LEU A 169 1.55 13.93 -0.07
C LEU A 169 2.52 14.72 -0.96
N SER A 170 2.52 16.05 -0.82
CA SER A 170 3.24 16.96 -1.71
C SER A 170 4.30 17.81 -1.02
N ALA A 171 4.29 17.85 0.32
CA ALA A 171 5.36 18.46 1.10
C ALA A 171 5.33 18.09 2.58
N ILE A 172 6.50 18.20 3.21
CA ILE A 172 6.62 18.42 4.66
C ILE A 172 6.70 19.94 4.85
N VAL A 173 5.75 20.54 5.57
CA VAL A 173 5.63 22.00 5.70
C VAL A 173 6.42 22.51 6.89
N SER A 174 6.29 21.84 8.03
CA SER A 174 7.04 22.17 9.24
C SER A 174 7.13 20.98 10.19
N LEU A 175 8.12 21.05 11.07
CA LEU A 175 8.30 20.12 12.17
C LEU A 175 8.73 20.92 13.40
N SER A 176 7.85 21.03 14.39
CA SER A 176 8.11 21.76 15.64
C SER A 176 8.30 20.81 16.82
N GLY A 177 9.03 21.27 17.83
CA GLY A 177 9.44 20.41 18.97
C GLY A 177 10.79 19.72 18.78
N MET A 178 11.46 19.96 17.64
CA MET A 178 12.78 19.37 17.36
C MET A 178 13.91 20.03 18.15
N PRO A 179 14.93 19.28 18.59
CA PRO A 179 16.10 19.84 19.26
C PRO A 179 16.87 20.81 18.36
N SER A 180 17.37 21.92 18.93
CA SER A 180 18.11 22.93 18.17
C SER A 180 19.41 22.38 17.59
N GLY A 181 19.59 22.51 16.28
CA GLY A 181 20.76 22.01 15.55
C GLY A 181 20.84 20.50 15.41
N ALA A 182 19.72 19.79 15.57
CA ALA A 182 19.61 18.39 15.22
C ALA A 182 19.64 18.18 13.71
N ASP A 183 20.26 17.09 13.28
CA ASP A 183 20.15 16.56 11.92
C ASP A 183 18.86 15.73 11.84
N ILE A 184 18.03 16.06 10.86
CA ILE A 184 16.70 15.48 10.69
C ILE A 184 16.62 14.91 9.28
N ASP A 185 16.25 13.64 9.18
CA ASP A 185 15.96 13.00 7.91
C ASP A 185 14.51 12.53 7.87
N ALA A 186 13.95 12.49 6.67
CA ALA A 186 12.67 11.86 6.38
C ALA A 186 12.86 10.69 5.42
N SER A 187 11.90 9.78 5.43
CA SER A 187 11.78 8.72 4.44
C SER A 187 10.32 8.50 4.12
N LEU A 188 10.04 8.33 2.82
CA LEU A 188 8.70 8.08 2.30
C LEU A 188 8.50 6.57 2.14
N GLY A 189 7.30 6.12 2.48
CA GLY A 189 6.92 4.72 2.39
C GLY A 189 5.60 4.55 1.63
N ARG A 190 5.48 3.42 0.96
CA ARG A 190 4.23 2.96 0.36
C ARG A 190 3.78 1.66 1.03
N GLU A 191 2.47 1.50 1.15
CA GLU A 191 1.87 0.26 1.61
C GLU A 191 1.90 -0.79 0.48
N ILE A 192 2.43 -1.98 0.75
CA ILE A 192 2.50 -3.10 -0.21
C ILE A 192 1.62 -4.29 0.19
N LEU A 193 1.03 -4.25 1.39
CA LEU A 193 -0.04 -5.14 1.82
C LEU A 193 -1.38 -4.52 1.38
N LEU A 194 -2.12 -5.20 0.50
CA LEU A 194 -3.31 -4.65 -0.12
C LEU A 194 -4.62 -4.96 0.66
N MET A 195 -4.60 -5.94 1.56
CA MET A 195 -5.80 -6.46 2.27
C MET A 195 -5.56 -6.54 3.78
N GLY A 196 -4.94 -5.53 4.36
CA GLY A 196 -4.67 -5.49 5.78
C GLY A 196 -5.85 -5.09 6.66
N GLY A 197 -6.90 -4.48 6.06
CA GLY A 197 -8.18 -4.19 6.71
C GLY A 197 -9.25 -5.28 6.52
N PHE A 198 -8.90 -6.40 5.87
CA PHE A 198 -9.76 -7.60 5.77
C PHE A 198 -11.16 -7.40 5.16
N GLU A 199 -11.36 -6.29 4.43
CA GLU A 199 -12.63 -6.01 3.77
C GLU A 199 -13.01 -7.07 2.73
N TYR A 200 -14.27 -7.05 2.31
CA TYR A 200 -14.86 -8.04 1.41
C TYR A 200 -14.02 -8.26 0.13
N GLU A 201 -13.37 -7.22 -0.38
CA GLU A 201 -12.46 -7.28 -1.52
C GLU A 201 -11.07 -7.77 -1.10
N GLY A 202 -10.83 -9.07 -1.25
CA GLY A 202 -9.53 -9.70 -1.02
C GLY A 202 -9.29 -10.21 0.40
N GLY A 203 -10.25 -10.07 1.32
CA GLY A 203 -10.20 -10.73 2.64
C GLY A 203 -10.01 -12.26 2.55
N TRP A 204 -10.43 -12.88 1.43
CA TRP A 204 -10.30 -14.32 1.18
C TRP A 204 -8.91 -14.79 0.73
N LEU A 205 -8.01 -13.85 0.42
CA LEU A 205 -6.61 -14.17 0.12
C LEU A 205 -5.79 -14.44 1.37
N TRP A 206 -6.40 -14.28 2.54
CA TRP A 206 -5.89 -14.83 3.78
C TRP A 206 -6.28 -16.29 3.89
N ASN A 207 -5.32 -17.13 4.27
CA ASN A 207 -5.52 -18.56 4.46
C ASN A 207 -6.45 -18.84 5.65
N LEU A 208 -7.74 -18.99 5.39
CA LEU A 208 -8.74 -19.42 6.39
C LEU A 208 -8.95 -20.94 6.33
N ASN A 209 -7.86 -21.68 6.53
CA ASN A 209 -7.77 -23.11 6.20
C ASN A 209 -8.28 -24.05 7.31
N SER A 210 -8.68 -23.52 8.46
CA SER A 210 -9.30 -24.30 9.54
C SER A 210 -10.39 -23.51 10.24
N ASP A 211 -11.13 -24.18 11.12
CA ASP A 211 -12.15 -23.53 11.95
C ASP A 211 -11.55 -22.49 12.92
N ASP A 212 -10.23 -22.42 13.07
CA ASP A 212 -9.56 -21.50 14.00
C ASP A 212 -9.17 -20.14 13.41
N GLU A 213 -9.28 -19.99 12.08
CA GLU A 213 -9.07 -18.75 11.35
C GLU A 213 -10.40 -18.29 10.73
N PHE A 214 -10.80 -17.04 10.94
CA PHE A 214 -12.08 -16.55 10.43
C PHE A 214 -12.09 -15.02 10.27
N LEU A 215 -12.97 -14.49 9.44
CA LEU A 215 -13.29 -13.06 9.48
C LEU A 215 -14.46 -12.80 10.42
N GLU A 216 -14.34 -11.75 11.22
CA GLU A 216 -15.28 -11.30 12.25
C GLU A 216 -15.88 -9.95 11.86
N THR A 217 -17.19 -9.78 12.06
CA THR A 217 -17.93 -8.55 11.71
C THR A 217 -18.49 -7.82 12.92
N MET A 218 -18.51 -8.47 14.09
CA MET A 218 -19.10 -7.91 15.31
C MET A 218 -18.13 -7.06 16.11
N TYR A 219 -16.82 -7.18 15.84
CA TYR A 219 -15.77 -6.50 16.57
C TYR A 219 -14.59 -6.04 15.68
N PRO A 220 -14.82 -5.41 14.51
CA PRO A 220 -13.72 -4.83 13.74
C PRO A 220 -13.11 -3.62 14.47
N HIS A 221 -11.85 -3.32 14.19
CA HIS A 221 -11.23 -2.06 14.59
C HIS A 221 -11.73 -0.93 13.68
N SER A 222 -11.72 -1.18 12.38
CA SER A 222 -12.17 -0.25 11.35
C SER A 222 -12.95 -1.02 10.25
N GLY A 223 -13.74 -0.30 9.45
CA GLY A 223 -14.49 -0.94 8.36
C GLY A 223 -15.53 -1.97 8.84
N THR A 224 -15.62 -3.08 8.11
CA THR A 224 -16.66 -4.11 8.28
C THR A 224 -16.12 -5.39 8.91
N TYR A 225 -14.88 -5.75 8.58
CA TYR A 225 -14.30 -7.04 8.93
C TYR A 225 -12.99 -6.88 9.69
N CYS A 226 -12.68 -7.83 10.55
CA CYS A 226 -11.32 -8.04 11.05
C CYS A 226 -10.99 -9.54 11.03
N LEU A 227 -9.72 -9.88 11.15
CA LEU A 227 -9.27 -11.27 11.17
C LEU A 227 -9.22 -11.81 12.61
N GLY A 228 -9.85 -12.96 12.84
CA GLY A 228 -9.79 -13.72 14.08
C GLY A 228 -8.89 -14.96 13.97
N VAL A 229 -8.06 -15.17 14.98
CA VAL A 229 -7.29 -16.41 15.19
C VAL A 229 -7.58 -16.94 16.59
N ARG A 230 -8.37 -18.02 16.67
CA ARG A 230 -8.75 -18.64 17.95
C ARG A 230 -7.95 -19.89 18.25
N ARG A 231 -7.80 -20.20 19.53
CA ARG A 231 -7.23 -21.47 19.97
C ARG A 231 -7.79 -21.92 21.32
N SER A 232 -8.13 -23.19 21.41
CA SER A 232 -8.62 -23.82 22.64
C SER A 232 -7.48 -24.38 23.48
N ASP A 233 -7.68 -24.46 24.79
CA ASP A 233 -6.77 -25.06 25.75
C ASP A 233 -6.37 -26.49 25.38
N GLY A 234 -5.18 -26.90 25.84
CA GLY A 234 -4.58 -28.19 25.48
C GLY A 234 -4.06 -28.29 24.04
N GLN A 235 -4.20 -27.24 23.23
CA GLN A 235 -3.58 -27.13 21.91
C GLN A 235 -2.27 -26.32 21.96
N PHE A 236 -1.53 -26.25 20.85
CA PHE A 236 -0.29 -25.45 20.76
C PHE A 236 -0.58 -24.00 20.33
N TYR A 237 -0.81 -23.79 19.04
CA TYR A 237 -1.06 -22.47 18.46
C TYR A 237 -1.84 -22.62 17.15
N ALA A 238 -2.42 -21.52 16.70
CA ALA A 238 -2.93 -21.33 15.35
C ALA A 238 -2.27 -20.08 14.75
N TYR A 239 -2.18 -20.06 13.42
CA TYR A 239 -1.73 -18.89 12.70
C TYR A 239 -2.32 -18.90 11.29
N THR A 240 -2.45 -17.71 10.73
CA THR A 240 -2.79 -17.51 9.33
C THR A 240 -1.80 -16.56 8.67
N ASN A 241 -1.86 -16.52 7.34
CA ASN A 241 -1.02 -15.75 6.46
C ASN A 241 -1.71 -15.58 5.11
N LEU A 242 -1.08 -14.87 4.18
CA LEU A 242 -1.59 -14.73 2.82
C LEU A 242 -1.33 -16.01 2.00
N GLU A 243 -2.22 -16.30 1.06
CA GLU A 243 -2.07 -17.37 0.06
C GLU A 243 -0.79 -17.20 -0.76
N ASP A 244 -0.52 -15.96 -1.18
CA ASP A 244 0.63 -15.60 -1.99
C ASP A 244 1.60 -14.67 -1.28
N ARG A 245 2.87 -14.75 -1.69
CA ARG A 245 3.94 -13.94 -1.11
C ARG A 245 4.07 -12.62 -1.86
N ILE A 246 4.20 -11.55 -1.09
CA ILE A 246 4.40 -10.18 -1.55
C ILE A 246 5.85 -10.03 -2.02
N PRO A 247 6.16 -9.62 -3.25
CA PRO A 247 7.53 -9.33 -3.65
C PRO A 247 8.14 -8.19 -2.83
N THR A 248 9.41 -8.36 -2.48
CA THR A 248 10.21 -7.40 -1.73
C THR A 248 11.59 -7.25 -2.37
N GLU A 249 12.27 -6.16 -2.02
CA GLU A 249 13.68 -5.96 -2.34
C GLU A 249 14.55 -6.47 -1.17
N GLN A 250 15.65 -7.15 -1.50
CA GLN A 250 16.60 -7.60 -0.49
C GLN A 250 17.24 -6.41 0.21
N GLU A 251 17.57 -6.58 1.49
CA GLU A 251 18.29 -5.56 2.29
C GLU A 251 17.57 -4.20 2.36
N ASN A 252 16.32 -4.12 1.90
CA ASN A 252 15.52 -2.92 1.99
C ASN A 252 14.81 -2.83 3.35
N ARG A 253 14.45 -1.60 3.76
CA ARG A 253 13.75 -1.34 5.01
C ARG A 253 12.24 -1.52 4.83
N TYR A 254 11.63 -2.18 5.79
CA TYR A 254 10.19 -2.33 5.89
C TYR A 254 9.70 -2.00 7.30
N THR A 255 8.43 -1.65 7.41
CA THR A 255 7.75 -1.58 8.71
C THR A 255 6.44 -2.34 8.62
N LEU A 256 6.20 -3.24 9.58
CA LEU A 256 4.89 -3.85 9.76
C LEU A 256 4.16 -3.06 10.83
N ASP A 257 3.01 -2.49 10.52
CA ASP A 257 2.14 -1.72 11.42
C ASP A 257 0.76 -2.36 11.46
N GLY A 258 -0.01 -2.11 12.52
CA GLY A 258 -1.38 -2.57 12.61
C GLY A 258 -1.92 -2.67 14.02
N TYR A 259 -3.16 -3.15 14.13
CA TYR A 259 -3.88 -3.25 15.38
C TYR A 259 -4.15 -4.70 15.73
N MET A 260 -4.11 -5.00 17.03
CA MET A 260 -4.58 -6.27 17.55
C MET A 260 -5.39 -6.10 18.83
N ALA A 261 -6.37 -6.97 19.03
CA ALA A 261 -7.13 -7.10 20.26
C ALA A 261 -7.13 -8.57 20.69
N GLY A 262 -7.50 -8.83 21.94
CA GLY A 262 -7.52 -10.20 22.43
C GLY A 262 -8.57 -10.44 23.49
N SER A 263 -9.16 -11.63 23.44
CA SER A 263 -9.90 -12.20 24.56
C SER A 263 -9.28 -13.53 24.96
N ASN A 264 -8.94 -13.67 26.24
CA ASN A 264 -8.30 -14.86 26.82
C ASN A 264 -7.12 -15.40 25.97
N CYS A 265 -6.35 -14.51 25.33
CA CYS A 265 -5.24 -14.91 24.46
C CYS A 265 -4.03 -15.35 25.28
N ALA A 266 -3.20 -16.27 24.78
CA ALA A 266 -1.91 -16.53 25.41
C ALA A 266 -0.75 -15.76 24.76
N ASN A 267 -0.80 -15.58 23.43
CA ASN A 267 0.34 -15.09 22.66
C ASN A 267 -0.14 -14.49 21.32
N ALA A 268 -1.00 -13.48 21.40
CA ALA A 268 -1.48 -12.72 20.25
C ALA A 268 -0.33 -11.85 19.70
N LYS A 269 -0.03 -11.99 18.42
CA LYS A 269 0.98 -11.19 17.72
C LYS A 269 0.80 -11.28 16.21
N PHE A 270 1.27 -10.26 15.51
CA PHE A 270 1.47 -10.31 14.06
C PHE A 270 2.95 -10.09 13.72
N GLY A 271 3.35 -10.50 12.53
CA GLY A 271 4.74 -10.49 12.10
C GLY A 271 4.89 -10.60 10.60
N VAL A 272 6.13 -10.53 10.16
CA VAL A 272 6.51 -10.68 8.76
C VAL A 272 7.53 -11.80 8.63
N ALA A 273 7.36 -12.62 7.61
CA ALA A 273 8.28 -13.67 7.23
C ALA A 273 8.86 -13.37 5.85
N PHE A 274 10.17 -13.49 5.68
CA PHE A 274 10.85 -13.33 4.39
C PHE A 274 11.19 -14.67 3.76
N TYR A 275 11.24 -14.72 2.43
CA TYR A 275 11.40 -15.95 1.65
C TYR A 275 12.28 -15.72 0.42
N ASN A 276 13.04 -16.77 0.08
CA ASN A 276 13.92 -16.77 -1.09
C ASN A 276 13.17 -17.03 -2.41
N TYR A 277 12.06 -17.77 -2.34
CA TYR A 277 11.28 -18.18 -3.49
C TYR A 277 9.85 -17.69 -3.39
N ARG A 278 9.18 -17.55 -4.53
CA ARG A 278 7.84 -16.99 -4.62
C ARG A 278 6.76 -17.91 -4.03
N THR A 279 6.84 -19.21 -4.30
CA THR A 279 5.75 -20.18 -3.99
C THR A 279 6.21 -21.41 -3.21
N SER A 280 7.51 -21.56 -2.95
CA SER A 280 8.07 -22.78 -2.33
C SER A 280 9.10 -22.46 -1.25
N GLY A 281 9.45 -23.48 -0.45
CA GLY A 281 10.47 -23.34 0.59
C GLY A 281 9.98 -22.60 1.85
N GLY A 282 10.71 -22.80 2.94
CA GLY A 282 10.44 -22.11 4.22
C GLY A 282 10.90 -20.66 4.21
N SER A 283 10.48 -19.92 5.23
CA SER A 283 10.96 -18.56 5.47
C SER A 283 12.45 -18.57 5.85
N SER A 284 13.22 -17.61 5.34
CA SER A 284 14.60 -17.37 5.76
C SER A 284 14.65 -16.71 7.15
N GLU A 285 13.71 -15.82 7.42
CA GLU A 285 13.61 -15.06 8.67
C GLU A 285 12.15 -14.76 9.01
N GLN A 286 11.83 -14.66 10.30
CA GLN A 286 10.52 -14.22 10.81
C GLN A 286 10.71 -13.27 11.98
N SER A 287 9.98 -12.15 11.94
CA SER A 287 10.04 -11.13 12.98
C SER A 287 8.62 -10.71 13.37
N PHE A 288 8.38 -10.55 14.66
CA PHE A 288 7.04 -10.30 15.21
C PHE A 288 7.04 -9.07 16.12
N VAL A 289 5.90 -8.39 16.21
CA VAL A 289 5.67 -7.40 17.27
C VAL A 289 5.72 -8.07 18.65
N THR A 290 5.88 -7.28 19.69
CA THR A 290 5.83 -7.76 21.08
C THR A 290 4.49 -8.47 21.33
N PRO A 291 4.50 -9.75 21.76
CA PRO A 291 3.27 -10.48 21.96
C PRO A 291 2.44 -9.98 23.14
N MET A 292 1.12 -10.08 23.03
CA MET A 292 0.16 -9.73 24.07
C MET A 292 -0.67 -10.96 24.48
N GLY A 293 -1.14 -10.98 25.73
CA GLY A 293 -1.95 -12.05 26.29
C GLY A 293 -3.00 -11.53 27.27
N GLY A 294 -3.94 -12.39 27.64
CA GLY A 294 -5.14 -12.04 28.41
C GLY A 294 -6.22 -11.40 27.55
N ASP A 295 -7.05 -10.59 28.21
CA ASP A 295 -8.02 -9.71 27.57
C ASP A 295 -7.41 -8.31 27.40
N PHE A 296 -7.44 -7.78 26.19
CA PHE A 296 -6.95 -6.43 25.90
C PHE A 296 -7.72 -5.79 24.74
N PRO A 297 -7.97 -4.46 24.80
CA PRO A 297 -8.66 -3.75 23.72
C PRO A 297 -7.76 -3.63 22.48
N TRP A 298 -8.34 -3.20 21.36
CA TRP A 298 -7.58 -2.81 20.17
C TRP A 298 -6.39 -1.92 20.53
N THR A 299 -5.20 -2.44 20.24
CA THR A 299 -3.92 -1.83 20.57
C THR A 299 -3.05 -1.84 19.33
N ARG A 300 -2.58 -0.66 18.92
CA ARG A 300 -1.63 -0.53 17.81
C ARG A 300 -0.26 -1.07 18.20
N SER A 301 0.39 -1.76 17.29
CA SER A 301 1.80 -2.15 17.40
C SER A 301 2.47 -2.00 16.04
N TYR A 302 3.79 -1.80 16.05
CA TYR A 302 4.56 -1.84 14.82
C TYR A 302 5.96 -2.39 15.07
N LEU A 303 6.59 -2.83 14.00
CA LEU A 303 7.95 -3.35 13.98
C LEU A 303 8.69 -2.86 12.74
N ASN A 304 9.80 -2.16 12.94
CA ASN A 304 10.75 -1.85 11.89
C ASN A 304 11.63 -3.09 11.63
N VAL A 305 11.76 -3.50 10.37
CA VAL A 305 12.57 -4.64 9.94
C VAL A 305 13.37 -4.29 8.69
N SER A 306 14.37 -5.11 8.37
CA SER A 306 15.01 -5.10 7.06
C SER A 306 14.89 -6.48 6.45
N SER A 307 14.65 -6.54 5.15
CA SER A 307 14.65 -7.83 4.44
C SER A 307 16.06 -8.44 4.45
N PRO A 308 16.24 -9.74 4.70
CA PRO A 308 17.56 -10.37 4.71
C PRO A 308 18.18 -10.48 3.31
N GLU A 309 19.46 -10.87 3.25
CA GLU A 309 20.09 -11.33 2.01
C GLU A 309 19.26 -12.52 1.47
N ASN A 310 18.71 -12.40 0.27
CA ASN A 310 17.72 -13.31 -0.35
C ASN A 310 16.26 -13.18 0.11
N GLY A 311 15.88 -12.18 0.90
CA GLY A 311 14.48 -11.85 1.20
C GLY A 311 13.76 -11.19 0.01
N TRP A 312 13.54 -11.95 -1.06
CA TRP A 312 12.87 -11.48 -2.29
C TRP A 312 11.35 -11.44 -2.19
N TYR A 313 10.79 -12.10 -1.18
CA TYR A 313 9.37 -12.14 -0.95
C TYR A 313 9.08 -12.08 0.54
N ALA A 314 7.94 -11.53 0.92
CA ALA A 314 7.43 -11.47 2.28
C ALA A 314 6.03 -12.07 2.38
N ASN A 315 5.65 -12.48 3.59
CA ASN A 315 4.27 -12.80 3.94
C ASN A 315 3.99 -12.28 5.35
N VAL A 316 2.77 -11.82 5.59
CA VAL A 316 2.32 -11.32 6.89
C VAL A 316 1.69 -12.47 7.66
N LEU A 317 2.03 -12.58 8.93
CA LEU A 317 1.63 -13.67 9.83
C LEU A 317 0.77 -13.10 10.95
N CYS A 318 -0.37 -13.73 11.23
CA CYS A 318 -1.21 -13.45 12.39
C CYS A 318 -1.28 -14.70 13.26
N TYR A 319 -1.00 -14.57 14.56
CA TYR A 319 -0.69 -15.71 15.41
C TYR A 319 -1.39 -15.64 16.76
N ASN A 320 -1.85 -16.77 17.27
CA ASN A 320 -2.32 -16.92 18.65
C ASN A 320 -1.97 -18.30 19.22
N SER A 321 -1.55 -18.35 20.49
CA SER A 321 -1.35 -19.60 21.23
C SER A 321 -2.56 -19.95 22.10
N ALA A 322 -2.71 -21.23 22.40
CA ALA A 322 -3.74 -21.72 23.31
C ALA A 322 -3.61 -21.09 24.72
N PRO A 323 -4.72 -20.68 25.34
CA PRO A 323 -4.72 -20.27 26.74
C PRO A 323 -4.48 -21.44 27.70
N GLN A 324 -4.30 -21.10 28.98
CA GLN A 324 -4.23 -22.09 30.05
C GLN A 324 -5.55 -22.86 30.23
N SER A 325 -6.69 -22.20 29.98
CA SER A 325 -8.03 -22.80 30.08
C SER A 325 -9.03 -22.13 29.13
N GLY A 326 -9.98 -22.90 28.60
CA GLY A 326 -11.03 -22.40 27.70
C GLY A 326 -10.52 -22.08 26.30
N THR A 327 -11.12 -21.09 25.63
CA THR A 327 -10.74 -20.65 24.28
C THR A 327 -10.25 -19.21 24.31
N GLY A 328 -9.15 -18.94 23.63
CA GLY A 328 -8.59 -17.61 23.45
C GLY A 328 -8.67 -17.19 21.99
N THR A 329 -8.98 -15.92 21.73
CA THR A 329 -9.13 -15.38 20.38
C THR A 329 -8.38 -14.06 20.25
N ALA A 330 -7.40 -14.02 19.34
CA ALA A 330 -6.74 -12.81 18.91
C ALA A 330 -7.46 -12.25 17.68
N TYR A 331 -7.63 -10.94 17.63
CA TYR A 331 -8.18 -10.22 16.48
C TYR A 331 -7.10 -9.31 15.91
N PHE A 332 -7.06 -9.16 14.59
CA PHE A 332 -6.10 -8.35 13.84
C PHE A 332 -6.85 -7.51 12.82
N ASP A 333 -6.43 -6.26 12.66
CA ASP A 333 -7.06 -5.32 11.75
C ASP A 333 -6.10 -4.18 11.37
N ASP A 334 -6.43 -3.47 10.29
CA ASP A 334 -5.65 -2.36 9.71
C ASP A 334 -4.14 -2.67 9.63
N LEU A 335 -3.79 -3.89 9.23
CA LEU A 335 -2.39 -4.28 9.04
C LEU A 335 -1.81 -3.54 7.84
N ALA A 336 -0.54 -3.17 7.91
CA ALA A 336 0.17 -2.57 6.79
C ALA A 336 1.60 -3.08 6.75
N LEU A 337 2.02 -3.60 5.60
CA LEU A 337 3.44 -3.80 5.30
C LEU A 337 3.91 -2.61 4.48
N ILE A 338 4.74 -1.77 5.10
CA ILE A 338 5.24 -0.53 4.53
C ILE A 338 6.61 -0.80 3.92
N GLU A 339 6.74 -0.55 2.63
CA GLU A 339 8.02 -0.48 1.93
C GLU A 339 8.53 0.95 1.96
N TRP A 340 9.68 1.19 2.59
CA TRP A 340 10.34 2.49 2.50
C TRP A 340 11.02 2.59 1.13
N THR A 341 10.49 3.44 0.27
CA THR A 341 10.89 3.51 -1.15
C THR A 341 12.19 4.29 -1.33
N ASP A 342 12.44 5.22 -0.41
CA ASP A 342 13.62 6.06 -0.40
C ASP A 342 14.44 5.81 0.86
N GLY A 343 15.76 5.93 0.73
CA GLY A 343 16.64 6.06 1.88
C GLY A 343 16.30 7.31 2.71
N TRP A 344 16.92 7.40 3.89
CA TRP A 344 16.83 8.61 4.71
C TRP A 344 17.37 9.81 3.94
N THR A 345 16.51 10.81 3.74
CA THR A 345 16.82 12.04 3.02
C THR A 345 16.80 13.23 3.98
N PRO A 346 17.85 14.07 4.00
CA PRO A 346 17.89 15.24 4.87
C PRO A 346 16.72 16.18 4.62
N ILE A 347 16.07 16.59 5.70
CA ILE A 347 15.04 17.62 5.68
C ILE A 347 15.47 18.78 6.56
N THR A 348 15.11 19.99 6.13
CA THR A 348 15.24 21.17 6.98
C THR A 348 13.93 21.36 7.72
N THR A 349 13.98 21.92 8.93
CA THR A 349 12.76 22.38 9.60
C THR A 349 12.16 23.52 8.76
N GLY A 350 11.16 23.20 7.95
CA GLY A 350 10.58 24.11 6.98
C GLY A 350 10.03 23.37 5.77
N PHE A 351 9.62 24.14 4.77
CA PHE A 351 8.96 23.62 3.59
C PHE A 351 9.92 22.78 2.73
N THR A 352 9.65 21.48 2.66
CA THR A 352 10.35 20.49 1.82
C THR A 352 9.35 19.89 0.84
N ALA A 353 9.52 20.16 -0.46
CA ALA A 353 8.65 19.63 -1.50
C ALA A 353 8.88 18.14 -1.73
N ILE A 354 7.81 17.40 -1.99
CA ILE A 354 7.82 15.97 -2.35
C ILE A 354 7.26 15.87 -3.76
N PRO A 355 7.93 15.17 -4.71
CA PRO A 355 7.37 14.95 -6.05
C PRO A 355 6.01 14.24 -5.99
N TYR A 356 5.03 14.73 -6.73
CA TYR A 356 3.68 14.15 -6.80
C TYR A 356 3.12 14.24 -8.23
N PRO A 357 2.15 13.39 -8.62
CA PRO A 357 1.54 12.28 -7.88
C PRO A 357 2.56 11.20 -7.49
N ASN A 358 2.33 10.53 -6.36
CA ASN A 358 3.19 9.46 -5.84
C ASN A 358 2.35 8.37 -5.15
N GLU A 359 2.99 7.23 -4.87
CA GLU A 359 2.39 6.11 -4.13
C GLU A 359 2.54 6.24 -2.60
N SER A 360 3.17 7.31 -2.11
CA SER A 360 3.57 7.42 -0.72
C SER A 360 2.36 7.64 0.19
N THR A 361 2.08 6.64 1.03
CA THR A 361 1.01 6.66 2.05
C THR A 361 1.57 6.67 3.47
N TYR A 362 2.90 6.67 3.62
CA TYR A 362 3.58 6.72 4.90
C TYR A 362 4.78 7.68 4.89
N LEU A 363 5.06 8.26 6.05
CA LEU A 363 6.25 9.06 6.33
C LEU A 363 6.90 8.56 7.63
N GLN A 364 8.22 8.54 7.66
CA GLN A 364 8.99 8.39 8.91
C GLN A 364 10.02 9.50 9.02
N ILE A 365 10.29 9.93 10.24
CA ILE A 365 11.29 10.94 10.55
C ILE A 365 12.30 10.34 11.52
N ARG A 366 13.58 10.65 11.35
CA ARG A 366 14.60 10.38 12.36
C ARG A 366 15.36 11.65 12.76
N CYS A 367 15.90 11.63 13.96
CA CYS A 367 16.64 12.73 14.58
C CYS A 367 17.89 12.18 15.26
N ASP A 368 19.04 12.84 15.10
CA ASP A 368 20.32 12.45 15.73
C ASP A 368 20.40 12.80 17.23
N ARG A 369 19.36 13.45 17.78
CA ARG A 369 19.29 13.90 19.17
C ARG A 369 17.99 13.45 19.83
N GLU A 370 18.04 13.38 21.16
CA GLU A 370 16.89 13.00 21.98
C GLU A 370 15.65 13.87 21.72
N VAL A 371 14.58 13.20 21.32
CA VAL A 371 13.24 13.76 21.10
C VAL A 371 12.23 12.66 21.37
N THR A 372 11.14 12.98 22.06
CA THR A 372 10.09 12.00 22.39
C THR A 372 8.80 12.27 21.61
N SER A 373 8.60 13.52 21.17
CA SER A 373 7.48 13.93 20.35
C SER A 373 7.80 15.17 19.53
N ALA A 374 7.18 15.30 18.36
CA ALA A 374 7.19 16.51 17.55
C ALA A 374 5.81 16.75 16.93
N ASP A 375 5.51 17.99 16.57
CA ASP A 375 4.33 18.33 15.78
C ASP A 375 4.75 18.47 14.31
N LEU A 376 4.26 17.55 13.49
CA LEU A 376 4.48 17.50 12.06
C LEU A 376 3.32 18.18 11.34
N VAL A 377 3.64 19.10 10.43
CA VAL A 377 2.68 19.61 9.44
C VAL A 377 3.14 19.17 8.05
N TYR A 378 2.27 18.47 7.33
CA TYR A 378 2.49 18.08 5.93
C TYR A 378 1.39 18.62 5.04
N ARG A 379 1.66 18.70 3.74
CA ARG A 379 0.71 19.17 2.73
C ARG A 379 0.24 18.02 1.86
N MET A 380 -1.07 17.99 1.66
CA MET A 380 -1.74 17.16 0.67
C MET A 380 -2.18 18.04 -0.49
N THR A 381 -2.02 17.54 -1.71
CA THR A 381 -2.47 18.19 -2.94
C THR A 381 -3.47 17.29 -3.66
N GLU A 382 -4.71 17.74 -3.71
CA GLU A 382 -5.79 17.13 -4.49
C GLU A 382 -5.81 17.70 -5.90
N ARG A 383 -6.19 16.87 -6.87
CA ARG A 383 -6.28 17.25 -8.28
C ARG A 383 -7.66 17.03 -8.82
N VAL A 384 -8.09 17.92 -9.70
CA VAL A 384 -9.33 17.79 -10.48
C VAL A 384 -9.03 18.10 -11.94
N ILE A 385 -9.49 17.24 -12.83
CA ILE A 385 -9.36 17.42 -14.29
C ILE A 385 -10.72 17.86 -14.85
N GLN A 386 -10.74 18.96 -15.60
CA GLN A 386 -11.93 19.51 -16.25
C GLN A 386 -11.74 19.72 -17.75
#